data_AF-A0A7T5RFZ5-F1
#
_entry.id   AF-A0A7T5RFZ5-F1
#
_cell.length_a   1.000
_cell.length_b   1.000
_cell.length_c   1.000
_cell.angle_alpha   90.00
_cell.angle_beta   90.00
_cell.angle_gamma   90.00
#
_symmetry.space_group_name_H-M   'P 1'
#
loop_
_entity.id
_entity.type
_entity.pdbx_description
1 polymer ?
#
loop_
_entity_poly.entity_id
_entity_poly.type
_entity_poly.pdbx_seq_one_letter_code
_entity_poly.pdbx_strand_id
1 'polypeptide(L)' 'MTKMAEEKVKLPELLTIKQVAKILNVHPTTLRRWDKKGKLKAIRVGTRRGVGERRYHREDIIKLIEK' A
#
# COMPACT_ATOMS: atom_id res chain seq x y z
N MET A 1 29.60 -5.26 -19.50
CA MET A 1 28.25 -5.11 -20.08
C MET A 1 27.54 -6.44 -19.81
N THR A 2 26.50 -6.61 -18.99
CA THR A 2 25.48 -5.67 -18.49
C THR A 2 24.89 -6.30 -17.21
N LYS A 3 25.45 -6.01 -16.03
CA LYS A 3 24.77 -6.26 -14.74
C LYS A 3 24.07 -4.97 -14.30
N MET A 4 23.14 -4.50 -15.14
CA MET A 4 22.19 -3.43 -14.81
C MET A 4 20.78 -4.04 -14.65
N ALA A 5 20.68 -5.22 -14.02
CA ALA A 5 19.45 -6.01 -14.00
C ALA A 5 18.74 -6.06 -12.64
N GLU A 6 19.24 -5.42 -11.59
CA GLU A 6 18.54 -5.38 -10.29
C GLU A 6 18.76 -4.07 -9.55
N GLU A 7 18.51 -2.94 -10.21
CA GLU A 7 18.02 -1.79 -9.44
C GLU A 7 16.55 -2.05 -9.13
N LYS A 8 16.32 -3.01 -8.22
CA LYS A 8 15.01 -3.25 -7.62
C LYS A 8 14.55 -1.91 -7.11
N VAL A 9 13.57 -1.30 -7.77
CA VAL A 9 12.82 -0.17 -7.26
C VAL A 9 12.45 -0.55 -5.84
N LYS A 10 13.18 0.00 -4.86
CA LYS A 10 12.95 -0.20 -3.43
C LYS A 10 11.68 0.57 -3.13
N LEU A 11 10.54 0.04 -3.58
CA LEU A 11 9.25 0.45 -3.07
C LEU A 11 9.34 0.21 -1.56
N PRO A 12 9.18 1.26 -0.73
CA PRO A 12 9.19 1.11 0.71
C PRO A 12 8.18 0.04 1.09
N GLU A 13 8.52 -0.79 2.09
CA GLU A 13 7.67 -1.92 2.52
C GLU A 13 6.25 -1.47 2.87
N LEU A 14 6.11 -0.21 3.30
CA LEU A 14 4.87 0.43 3.69
C LEU A 14 4.55 1.62 2.77
N LEU A 15 3.43 1.50 2.07
CA LEU A 15 2.91 2.51 1.15
C LEU A 15 1.79 3.32 1.80
N THR A 16 1.79 4.63 1.56
CA THR A 16 0.70 5.52 1.96
C THR A 16 -0.55 5.24 1.14
N ILE A 17 -1.72 5.58 1.68
CA ILE A 17 -2.99 5.51 0.93
C ILE A 17 -2.95 6.24 -0.43
N LYS A 18 -2.19 7.34 -0.53
CA LYS A 18 -2.05 8.09 -1.79
C LYS A 18 -1.22 7.32 -2.82
N GLN A 19 -0.13 6.67 -2.39
CA GLN A 19 0.68 5.84 -3.28
C GLN A 19 -0.11 4.63 -3.76
N VAL A 20 -0.80 3.93 -2.86
CA VAL A 20 -1.65 2.78 -3.23
C VAL A 20 -2.77 3.20 -4.18
N ALA A 21 -3.39 4.36 -3.95
CA ALA A 21 -4.44 4.89 -4.81
C ALA A 21 -3.94 5.10 -6.24
N LYS A 22 -2.72 5.62 -6.41
CA LYS A 22 -2.07 5.78 -7.71
C LYS A 22 -1.76 4.43 -8.37
N ILE A 23 -1.22 3.48 -7.62
CA ILE A 23 -0.84 2.15 -8.15
C ILE A 23 -2.07 1.39 -8.66
N LEU A 24 -3.14 1.37 -7.87
CA LEU A 24 -4.37 0.64 -8.20
C LEU A 24 -5.34 1.46 -9.07
N ASN A 25 -4.96 2.69 -9.43
CA ASN A 25 -5.80 3.64 -10.16
C ASN A 25 -7.22 3.81 -9.58
N VAL A 26 -7.31 3.96 -8.26
CA VAL A 26 -8.59 4.14 -7.54
C VAL A 26 -8.54 5.37 -6.64
N HIS A 27 -9.72 5.92 -6.32
CA HIS A 27 -9.81 7.03 -5.36
C HIS A 27 -9.40 6.58 -3.94
N PRO A 28 -8.67 7.39 -3.14
CA PRO A 28 -8.30 7.05 -1.76
C PRO A 28 -9.49 6.67 -0.86
N THR A 29 -10.69 7.21 -1.12
CA THR A 29 -11.91 6.83 -0.40
C THR A 29 -12.26 5.36 -0.61
N THR A 30 -12.00 4.80 -1.79
CA THR A 30 -12.21 3.37 -2.09
C THR A 30 -11.30 2.52 -1.21
N LEU A 31 -10.04 2.91 -1.03
CA LEU A 31 -9.12 2.22 -0.12
C LEU A 31 -9.57 2.31 1.35
N ARG A 32 -10.14 3.44 1.78
CA ARG A 32 -10.76 3.56 3.13
C ARG A 32 -11.97 2.64 3.29
N ARG A 33 -12.77 2.45 2.24
CA ARG A 33 -13.90 1.50 2.23
C ARG A 33 -13.40 0.06 2.29
N TRP A 34 -12.33 -0.27 1.56
CA TRP A 34 -11.73 -1.60 1.61
C TRP A 34 -11.10 -1.92 2.96
N ASP A 35 -10.47 -0.94 3.61
CA ASP A 35 -9.99 -1.05 5.00
C ASP A 35 -11.15 -1.38 5.96
N LYS A 36 -12.26 -0.62 5.87
CA LYS A 36 -13.48 -0.91 6.66
C LYS A 36 -14.10 -2.28 6.36
N LYS A 37 -14.03 -2.74 5.11
CA LYS A 37 -14.55 -4.05 4.67
C LYS A 37 -13.58 -5.20 4.93
N GLY A 38 -12.34 -4.95 5.37
CA GLY A 38 -11.31 -5.97 5.52
C GLY A 38 -10.73 -6.52 4.22
N LYS A 39 -11.05 -5.94 3.05
CA LYS A 39 -10.52 -6.37 1.74
C LYS A 39 -9.04 -6.04 1.56
N LEU A 40 -8.62 -4.88 2.07
CA LEU A 40 -7.22 -4.45 2.08
C LEU A 40 -6.95 -3.78 3.42
N LYS A 41 -6.30 -4.51 4.33
CA LYS A 41 -6.12 -4.09 5.72
C LYS A 41 -4.96 -3.10 5.83
N ALA A 42 -5.23 -1.91 6.33
CA ALA A 42 -4.17 -0.94 6.59
C ALA A 42 -3.56 -1.15 7.98
N ILE A 43 -2.25 -1.01 8.08
CA ILE A 43 -1.55 -0.77 9.34
C ILE A 43 -1.75 0.69 9.71
N ARG A 44 -2.07 0.93 10.98
CA ARG A 44 -2.16 2.27 11.54
C ARG A 44 -0.83 2.62 12.18
N VAL A 45 -0.09 3.54 11.57
CA VAL A 45 1.18 4.05 12.10
C VAL A 45 0.93 5.38 12.79
N GLY A 46 1.19 5.44 14.10
CA GLY A 46 1.04 6.66 14.90
C GLY A 46 1.03 6.38 16.40
N THR A 47 1.40 7.38 17.20
CA THR A 47 1.51 7.31 18.67
C THR A 47 0.15 7.32 19.37
N ARG A 48 -0.92 7.80 18.73
CA ARG A 48 -2.24 7.94 19.34
C ARG A 48 -3.19 6.83 18.87
N ARG A 49 -3.73 6.07 19.81
CA ARG A 49 -4.65 4.94 19.56
C ARG A 49 -5.84 5.41 18.72
N GLY A 50 -5.99 4.84 17.52
CA GLY A 50 -7.10 5.16 16.60
C GLY A 50 -6.86 6.34 15.64
N VAL A 51 -5.77 7.12 15.81
CA VAL A 51 -5.43 8.29 14.97
C VAL A 51 -4.08 8.06 14.28
N GLY A 52 -3.90 6.89 13.69
CA GLY A 52 -2.70 6.56 12.92
C GLY A 52 -2.90 6.79 11.43
N GLU A 53 -1.81 7.12 10.72
CA GLU A 53 -1.78 7.09 9.26
C GLU A 53 -2.00 5.67 8.76
N ARG A 54 -2.77 5.53 7.67
CA ARG A 54 -2.94 4.24 7.00
C ARG A 54 -1.73 3.96 6.12
N ARG A 55 -1.03 2.88 6.45
CA ARG A 55 0.05 2.30 5.67
C ARG A 55 -0.36 0.91 5.20
N TYR A 56 0.03 0.56 3.99
CA TYR A 56 -0.30 -0.71 3.36
C TYR A 56 0.99 -1.43 3.02
N HIS A 57 1.03 -2.74 3.27
CA HIS A 57 2.16 -3.53 2.81
C HIS A 57 2.17 -3.61 1.29
N ARG A 58 3.37 -3.47 0.72
CA ARG A 58 3.59 -3.68 -0.71
C ARG A 58 3.08 -5.05 -1.17
N GLU A 59 3.35 -6.10 -0.38
CA GLU A 59 2.97 -7.46 -0.70
C GLU A 59 1.45 -7.63 -0.85
N ASP A 60 0.66 -7.00 0.01
CA ASP A 60 -0.81 -7.07 -0.05
C ASP A 60 -1.35 -6.43 -1.34
N ILE A 61 -0.68 -5.39 -1.83
CA ILE A 61 -1.07 -4.71 -3.07
C ILE A 61 -0.69 -5.58 -4.27
N ILE A 62 0.50 -6.19 -4.27
CA ILE A 62 0.93 -7.11 -5.33
C ILE A 62 -0.02 -8.31 -5.41
N LYS A 63 -0.33 -8.94 -4.27
CA LYS A 63 -1.32 -10.05 -4.19
C LYS A 63 -2.71 -9.66 -4.71
N LEU A 64 -3.07 -8.38 -4.67
CA LEU A 64 -4.34 -7.89 -5.18
C LEU A 64 -4.33 -7.69 -6.71
N ILE A 65 -3.15 -7.43 -7.29
CA ILE A 65 -2.96 -7.22 -8.74
C ILE A 65 -2.76 -8.55 -9.46
N GLU A 66 -2.04 -9.49 -8.86
CA GLU A 66 -1.72 -10.80 -9.43
C GLU A 66 -2.89 -11.80 -9.40
N LYS A 67 -4.03 -11.39 -8.84
CA LYS A 67 -5.22 -12.23 -8.67
C LYS A 67 -6.31 -11.82 -9.65
#